data_AF-A0A412WSK4-F1
#
_entry.id   AF-A0A412WSK4-F1
#
_cell.length_a   1.000
_cell.length_b   1.000
_cell.length_c   1.000
_cell.angle_alpha   90.00
_cell.angle_beta   90.00
_cell.angle_gamma   90.00
#
_symmetry.space_group_name_H-M   'P 1'
#
loop_
_entity.id
_entity.type
_entity.pdbx_description
1 polymer ?
#
loop_
_entity_poly.entity_id
_entity_poly.type
_entity_poly.pdbx_seq_one_letter_code
_entity_poly.pdbx_strand_id
1 'polypeptide(L)'
;MIYILLGVFLSSCYKEENIEGEEDEPKYKVEDSEDPLDHFIYGFYHDYGVFILYDYEEVDYRWNMSTVLDVELIKQTDKVTLNEGLAYLDNVLFQYYTDDFKKHYFPFKILLADSVQVLKNGVWYPDEPATAGLSFLGIGRIRNGIGEIPADSLLELRGKVQAAFWANFLYNNEMMDLPEAFWNISEDYYGGNLKLVDGNSGLKPDEIDMKKYGFWDRDRTADNGTNYCMAPNKTLDINQFIDMVTTHTTAEMEALIAPYDRLKDKYHLLVNQLKEVYGVDIQAIGNDQY
;
A
#
# COMPACT_ATOMS: atom_id res chain seq x y z
N MET A 1 -64.42 -1.18 -55.91
CA MET A 1 -63.98 -1.30 -54.49
C MET A 1 -62.56 -1.83 -54.47
N ILE A 2 -61.60 -1.44 -53.65
CA ILE A 2 -61.40 -0.34 -52.69
C ILE A 2 -59.85 -0.28 -52.53
N TYR A 3 -59.29 0.92 -52.37
CA TYR A 3 -57.85 1.19 -52.14
C TYR A 3 -57.33 0.50 -50.86
N ILE A 4 -56.00 0.29 -50.75
CA ILE A 4 -55.13 1.07 -49.83
C ILE A 4 -53.69 0.48 -49.77
N LEU A 5 -52.75 1.39 -50.01
CA LEU A 5 -51.31 1.42 -49.71
C LEU A 5 -51.04 1.12 -48.23
N LEU A 6 -49.91 0.51 -47.85
CA LEU A 6 -49.04 1.06 -46.77
C LEU A 6 -47.79 0.18 -46.58
N GLY A 7 -46.63 0.76 -46.90
CA GLY A 7 -45.35 0.31 -46.35
C GLY A 7 -45.19 0.88 -44.94
N VAL A 8 -44.76 0.06 -43.99
CA VAL A 8 -44.40 0.50 -42.64
C VAL A 8 -42.89 0.44 -42.52
N PHE A 9 -42.26 1.60 -42.68
CA PHE A 9 -40.90 1.86 -42.22
C PHE A 9 -40.95 1.97 -40.69
N LEU A 10 -40.25 1.09 -39.99
CA LEU A 10 -39.95 1.27 -38.56
C LEU A 10 -38.61 2.00 -38.44
N SER A 11 -38.64 3.32 -38.63
CA SER A 11 -37.57 4.21 -38.20
C SER A 11 -37.87 4.67 -36.77
N SER A 12 -37.34 3.94 -35.79
CA SER A 12 -37.30 4.41 -34.41
C SER A 12 -35.91 5.00 -34.15
N CYS A 13 -35.73 6.26 -34.57
CA CYS A 13 -34.73 7.11 -33.92
C CYS A 13 -35.41 7.68 -32.68
N TYR A 14 -35.29 6.97 -31.56
CA TYR A 14 -35.38 7.66 -30.28
C TYR A 14 -34.18 8.62 -30.22
N LYS A 15 -34.45 9.93 -30.27
CA LYS A 15 -33.48 10.89 -29.77
C LYS A 15 -33.47 10.70 -28.26
N GLU A 16 -32.44 10.04 -27.75
CA GLU A 16 -32.10 10.13 -26.33
C GLU A 16 -31.95 11.61 -26.00
N GLU A 17 -32.65 12.08 -24.97
CA GLU A 17 -32.34 13.36 -24.37
C GLU A 17 -30.88 13.30 -23.91
N ASN A 18 -30.11 14.34 -24.26
CA ASN A 18 -28.79 14.52 -23.65
C ASN A 18 -28.99 14.54 -22.14
N ILE A 19 -28.48 13.53 -21.45
CA ILE A 19 -28.28 13.57 -20.02
C ILE A 19 -27.13 14.56 -19.82
N GLU A 20 -27.42 15.86 -19.84
CA GLU A 20 -26.53 16.85 -19.25
C GLU A 20 -26.65 16.65 -17.74
N GLY A 21 -25.81 15.77 -17.20
CA GLY A 21 -25.56 15.78 -15.77
C GLY A 21 -25.03 17.16 -15.42
N GLU A 22 -25.65 17.84 -14.45
CA GLU A 22 -25.00 18.96 -13.81
C GLU A 22 -23.62 18.47 -13.36
N GLU A 23 -22.54 19.15 -13.77
CA GLU A 23 -21.22 18.90 -13.21
C GLU A 23 -21.31 19.22 -11.72
N ASP A 24 -21.49 18.17 -10.91
CA ASP A 24 -21.39 18.26 -9.46
C ASP A 24 -20.05 18.93 -9.12
N GLU A 25 -20.05 19.88 -8.19
CA GLU A 25 -18.80 20.46 -7.72
C GLU A 25 -17.84 19.35 -7.29
N PRO A 26 -16.54 19.45 -7.62
CA PRO A 26 -15.57 18.44 -7.23
C PRO A 26 -15.61 18.26 -5.71
N LYS A 27 -15.76 17.00 -5.27
CA LYS A 27 -15.95 16.65 -3.87
C LYS A 27 -14.90 17.26 -2.94
N TYR A 28 -13.64 17.33 -3.39
CA TYR A 28 -12.56 17.98 -2.67
C TYR A 28 -12.18 19.27 -3.37
N LYS A 29 -12.14 20.36 -2.61
CA LYS A 29 -11.62 21.65 -3.07
C LYS A 29 -10.20 21.79 -2.54
N VAL A 30 -9.25 21.96 -3.43
CA VAL A 30 -7.84 22.22 -3.10
C VAL A 30 -7.54 23.65 -3.51
N GLU A 31 -7.51 24.55 -2.54
CA GLU A 31 -7.27 25.98 -2.73
C GLU A 31 -5.91 26.36 -2.14
N ASP A 32 -5.17 27.21 -2.86
CA ASP A 32 -3.91 27.74 -2.37
C ASP A 32 -4.16 28.77 -1.24
N SER A 33 -3.23 28.86 -0.29
CA SER A 33 -3.30 29.84 0.79
C SER A 33 -1.92 30.19 1.35
N GLU A 34 -1.84 31.22 2.20
CA GLU A 34 -0.59 31.58 2.92
C GLU A 34 -0.22 30.58 4.04
N ASP A 35 -1.11 29.64 4.38
CA ASP A 35 -0.81 28.57 5.33
C ASP A 35 0.13 27.54 4.67
N PRO A 36 1.32 27.24 5.26
CA PRO A 36 2.32 26.38 4.63
C PRO A 36 1.83 24.96 4.31
N LEU A 37 0.94 24.41 5.15
CA LEU A 37 0.38 23.07 4.93
C LEU A 37 -0.55 23.09 3.72
N ASP A 38 -1.49 24.04 3.68
CA ASP A 38 -2.44 24.14 2.58
C ASP A 38 -1.72 24.50 1.25
N HIS A 39 -0.69 25.37 1.30
CA HIS A 39 0.15 25.68 0.14
C HIS A 39 0.87 24.44 -0.41
N PHE A 40 1.45 23.62 0.47
CA PHE A 40 2.08 22.37 0.06
C PHE A 40 1.08 21.40 -0.57
N ILE A 41 -0.10 21.22 0.05
CA ILE A 41 -1.16 20.35 -0.47
C ILE A 41 -1.63 20.82 -1.85
N TYR A 42 -1.78 22.14 -2.04
CA TYR A 42 -2.12 22.72 -3.33
C TYR A 42 -1.07 22.43 -4.40
N GLY A 43 0.21 22.69 -4.10
CA GLY A 43 1.31 22.40 -5.03
C GLY A 43 1.40 20.92 -5.38
N PHE A 44 1.30 20.03 -4.38
CA PHE A 44 1.36 18.58 -4.59
C PHE A 44 0.21 18.09 -5.48
N TYR A 45 -1.00 18.61 -5.28
CA TYR A 45 -2.13 18.29 -6.15
C TYR A 45 -1.91 18.82 -7.57
N HIS A 46 -1.42 20.04 -7.73
CA HIS A 46 -1.15 20.62 -9.04
C HIS A 46 -0.08 19.84 -9.82
N ASP A 47 0.97 19.40 -9.13
CA ASP A 47 2.09 18.70 -9.74
C ASP A 47 1.76 17.23 -10.06
N TYR A 48 1.00 16.55 -9.20
CA TYR A 48 0.82 15.09 -9.27
C TYR A 48 -0.62 14.61 -9.45
N GLY A 49 -1.62 15.48 -9.29
CA GLY A 49 -3.04 15.10 -9.31
C GLY A 49 -3.48 14.28 -8.09
N VAL A 50 -2.69 14.28 -7.01
CA VAL A 50 -2.90 13.50 -5.79
C VAL A 50 -3.51 14.38 -4.71
N PHE A 51 -4.62 13.95 -4.12
CA PHE A 51 -5.26 14.65 -3.00
C PHE A 51 -4.63 14.25 -1.67
N ILE A 52 -3.87 15.16 -1.05
CA ILE A 52 -3.47 15.01 0.36
C ILE A 52 -4.59 15.59 1.22
N LEU A 53 -5.21 14.76 2.07
CA LEU A 53 -6.38 15.13 2.86
C LEU A 53 -6.12 14.88 4.35
N TYR A 54 -6.31 15.92 5.18
CA TYR A 54 -6.38 15.80 6.64
C TYR A 54 -7.82 15.95 7.17
N ASP A 55 -8.73 16.47 6.34
CA ASP A 55 -10.17 16.47 6.58
C ASP A 55 -10.88 15.62 5.53
N TYR A 56 -11.44 14.49 5.97
CA TYR A 56 -12.08 13.46 5.14
C TYR A 56 -13.18 12.74 5.92
N GLU A 57 -14.07 12.02 5.28
CA GLU A 57 -15.12 11.24 5.95
C GLU A 57 -14.83 9.74 5.86
N GLU A 58 -15.54 8.93 6.66
CA GLU A 58 -15.40 7.46 6.59
C GLU A 58 -15.64 6.91 5.18
N VAL A 59 -16.50 7.56 4.40
CA VAL A 59 -16.78 7.17 3.02
C VAL A 59 -15.56 7.26 2.11
N ASP A 60 -14.54 8.05 2.50
CA ASP A 60 -13.34 8.26 1.70
C ASP A 60 -12.34 7.10 1.81
N TYR A 61 -12.46 6.26 2.83
CA TYR A 61 -11.49 5.20 3.08
C TYR A 61 -12.10 3.84 3.44
N ARG A 62 -13.36 3.77 3.87
CA ARG A 62 -14.00 2.49 4.22
C ARG A 62 -14.64 1.81 3.01
N TRP A 63 -15.20 2.57 2.07
CA TRP A 63 -15.91 1.98 0.94
C TRP A 63 -14.95 1.63 -0.20
N ASN A 64 -14.72 0.33 -0.37
CA ASN A 64 -14.10 -0.24 -1.54
C ASN A 64 -15.22 -0.81 -2.45
N MET A 65 -15.02 -0.88 -3.77
CA MET A 65 -16.09 -1.10 -4.76
C MET A 65 -17.08 -2.23 -4.42
N SER A 66 -16.59 -3.31 -3.81
CA SER A 66 -17.40 -4.47 -3.41
C SER A 66 -17.28 -4.84 -1.93
N THR A 67 -16.51 -4.10 -1.13
CA THR A 67 -16.20 -4.44 0.26
C THR A 67 -16.11 -3.19 1.14
N VAL A 68 -16.47 -3.33 2.41
CA VAL A 68 -16.17 -2.32 3.43
C VAL A 68 -14.86 -2.73 4.08
N LEU A 69 -13.87 -1.85 4.08
CA LEU A 69 -12.62 -2.06 4.78
C LEU A 69 -12.85 -1.89 6.30
N ASP A 70 -12.37 -2.86 7.08
CA ASP A 70 -12.38 -2.79 8.53
C ASP A 70 -11.17 -1.99 9.04
N VAL A 71 -11.20 -0.70 8.72
CA VAL A 71 -10.19 0.29 9.09
C VAL A 71 -10.88 1.50 9.70
N GLU A 72 -10.21 2.13 10.65
CA GLU A 72 -10.60 3.42 11.23
C GLU A 72 -9.39 4.36 11.21
N LEU A 73 -9.60 5.58 10.71
CA LEU A 73 -8.57 6.62 10.70
C LEU A 73 -8.95 7.71 11.69
N ILE A 74 -8.20 7.83 12.78
CA ILE A 74 -8.35 8.96 13.70
C ILE A 74 -7.68 10.17 13.07
N LYS A 75 -8.44 11.24 12.80
CA LYS A 75 -7.90 12.47 12.20
C LYS A 75 -6.96 13.20 13.16
N GLN A 76 -5.95 13.85 12.58
CA GLN A 76 -5.24 14.94 13.23
C GLN A 76 -5.87 16.27 12.83
N THR A 77 -6.22 17.12 13.78
CA THR A 77 -6.90 18.41 13.51
C THR A 77 -6.00 19.62 13.76
N ASP A 78 -4.85 19.44 14.42
CA ASP A 78 -3.89 20.52 14.61
C ASP A 78 -3.03 20.74 13.36
N LYS A 79 -3.18 21.91 12.72
CA LYS A 79 -2.45 22.27 11.50
C LYS A 79 -0.93 22.35 11.71
N VAL A 80 -0.47 22.73 12.91
CA VAL A 80 0.98 22.77 13.19
C VAL A 80 1.55 21.36 13.15
N THR A 81 0.92 20.42 13.87
CA THR A 81 1.29 19.00 13.84
C THR A 81 1.20 18.39 12.44
N LEU A 82 0.15 18.72 11.67
CA LEU A 82 0.01 18.27 10.28
C LEU A 82 1.14 18.79 9.38
N ASN A 83 1.52 20.06 9.55
CA ASN A 83 2.63 20.66 8.82
C ASN A 83 3.97 20.01 9.17
N GLU A 84 4.24 19.71 10.45
CA GLU A 84 5.40 18.90 10.85
C GLU A 84 5.34 17.49 10.24
N GLY A 85 4.14 16.93 10.11
CA GLY A 85 3.87 15.67 9.43
C GLY A 85 4.32 15.63 7.97
N LEU A 86 4.41 16.77 7.27
CA LEU A 86 4.91 16.81 5.88
C LEU A 86 6.37 16.39 5.79
N ALA A 87 7.22 16.80 6.74
CA ALA A 87 8.61 16.36 6.79
C ALA A 87 8.69 14.86 7.06
N TYR A 88 7.81 14.33 7.91
CA TYR A 88 7.69 12.89 8.12
C TYR A 88 7.30 12.15 6.82
N LEU A 89 6.28 12.61 6.10
CA LEU A 89 5.86 12.04 4.81
C LEU A 89 6.99 12.03 3.78
N ASP A 90 7.78 13.09 3.72
CA ASP A 90 8.96 13.15 2.86
C ASP A 90 9.99 12.08 3.23
N ASN A 91 10.20 11.87 4.53
CA ASN A 91 11.12 10.88 5.09
C ASN A 91 10.67 9.43 4.94
N VAL A 92 9.37 9.16 4.92
CA VAL A 92 8.85 7.79 4.81
C VAL A 92 8.37 7.41 3.41
N LEU A 93 8.07 8.39 2.55
CA LEU A 93 7.46 8.14 1.25
C LEU A 93 8.00 9.06 0.13
N PHE A 94 7.82 10.38 0.21
CA PHE A 94 7.86 11.22 -1.01
C PHE A 94 9.23 11.36 -1.68
N GLN A 95 10.31 11.51 -0.91
CA GLN A 95 11.62 11.82 -1.49
C GLN A 95 12.19 10.68 -2.34
N TYR A 96 11.71 9.45 -2.16
CA TYR A 96 12.23 8.25 -2.84
C TYR A 96 11.68 8.04 -4.24
N TYR A 97 10.73 8.86 -4.66
CA TYR A 97 10.04 8.71 -5.94
C TYR A 97 10.24 9.94 -6.82
N THR A 98 10.51 9.70 -8.09
CA THR A 98 10.57 10.75 -9.11
C THR A 98 9.20 11.35 -9.34
N ASP A 99 9.15 12.56 -9.89
CA ASP A 99 7.89 13.23 -10.23
C ASP A 99 7.06 12.42 -11.22
N ASP A 100 7.72 11.75 -12.16
CA ASP A 100 7.05 10.88 -13.13
C ASP A 100 6.42 9.67 -12.44
N PHE A 101 7.13 9.03 -11.50
CA PHE A 101 6.58 7.92 -10.73
C PHE A 101 5.39 8.38 -9.89
N LYS A 102 5.49 9.54 -9.21
CA LYS A 102 4.39 10.11 -8.42
C LYS A 102 3.13 10.32 -9.27
N LYS A 103 3.27 10.89 -10.47
CA LYS A 103 2.13 11.11 -11.40
C LYS A 103 1.42 9.83 -11.83
N HIS A 104 2.16 8.73 -11.96
CA HIS A 104 1.61 7.48 -12.52
C HIS A 104 1.16 6.47 -11.46
N TYR A 105 1.82 6.44 -10.29
CA TYR A 105 1.66 5.36 -9.33
C TYR A 105 1.18 5.81 -7.94
N PHE A 106 1.19 7.10 -7.61
CA PHE A 106 0.65 7.52 -6.32
C PHE A 106 -0.87 7.33 -6.28
N PRO A 107 -1.43 7.07 -5.08
CA PRO A 107 -2.86 6.92 -4.93
C PRO A 107 -3.59 8.21 -5.25
N PHE A 108 -4.87 8.09 -5.62
CA PHE A 108 -5.73 9.26 -5.80
C PHE A 108 -5.79 10.12 -4.52
N LYS A 109 -5.76 9.48 -3.35
CA LYS A 109 -5.75 10.15 -2.04
C LYS A 109 -4.61 9.67 -1.14
N ILE A 110 -4.00 10.60 -0.41
CA ILE A 110 -3.18 10.32 0.76
C ILE A 110 -3.88 10.90 1.97
N LEU A 111 -4.26 10.05 2.92
CA LEU A 111 -5.05 10.45 4.09
C LEU A 111 -4.14 10.56 5.31
N LEU A 112 -4.06 11.76 5.88
CA LEU A 112 -3.22 12.06 7.03
C LEU A 112 -3.98 11.77 8.32
N ALA A 113 -3.51 10.80 9.08
CA ALA A 113 -4.14 10.36 10.32
C ALA A 113 -3.20 10.53 11.52
N ASP A 114 -3.79 10.90 12.65
CA ASP A 114 -3.12 10.72 13.95
C ASP A 114 -2.81 9.24 14.12
N SER A 115 -3.82 8.37 14.01
CA SER A 115 -3.71 6.92 14.23
C SER A 115 -4.50 6.15 13.17
N VAL A 116 -3.93 5.04 12.69
CA VAL A 116 -4.62 4.08 11.81
C VAL A 116 -4.95 2.84 12.64
N GLN A 117 -6.22 2.41 12.66
CA GLN A 117 -6.63 1.16 13.28
C GLN A 117 -7.09 0.20 12.21
N VAL A 118 -6.62 -1.05 12.26
CA VAL A 118 -7.01 -2.09 11.29
C VAL A 118 -7.51 -3.31 12.03
N LEU A 119 -8.69 -3.81 11.67
CA LEU A 119 -9.19 -5.09 12.14
C LEU A 119 -8.60 -6.21 11.29
N LYS A 120 -7.84 -7.11 11.91
CA LYS A 120 -7.31 -8.32 11.25
C LYS A 120 -7.79 -9.53 12.04
N ASN A 121 -8.55 -10.42 11.40
CA ASN A 121 -9.12 -11.63 12.02
C ASN A 121 -9.87 -11.38 13.34
N GLY A 122 -10.67 -10.31 13.38
CA GLY A 122 -11.48 -9.96 14.56
C GLY A 122 -10.72 -9.28 15.70
N VAL A 123 -9.43 -9.00 15.53
CA VAL A 123 -8.60 -8.26 16.49
C VAL A 123 -8.23 -6.90 15.91
N TRP A 124 -8.50 -5.83 16.67
CA TRP A 124 -8.07 -4.48 16.32
C TRP A 124 -6.59 -4.32 16.61
N TYR A 125 -5.83 -3.97 15.58
CA TYR A 125 -4.45 -3.56 15.68
C TYR A 125 -4.44 -2.04 15.76
N PRO A 126 -4.19 -1.47 16.96
CA PRO A 126 -4.17 -0.04 17.11
C PRO A 126 -2.86 0.49 16.52
N ASP A 127 -2.98 1.61 15.82
CA ASP A 127 -1.84 2.46 15.47
C ASP A 127 -0.88 1.88 14.43
N GLU A 128 -1.42 1.28 13.36
CA GLU A 128 -0.62 0.87 12.21
C GLU A 128 0.04 2.10 11.54
N PRO A 129 1.30 2.02 11.05
CA PRO A 129 1.95 3.16 10.39
C PRO A 129 1.25 3.59 9.10
N ALA A 130 0.69 2.63 8.37
CA ALA A 130 -0.04 2.88 7.14
C ALA A 130 -1.05 1.78 6.83
N THR A 131 -2.02 2.12 6.00
CA THR A 131 -3.00 1.22 5.40
C THR A 131 -3.33 1.69 3.99
N ALA A 132 -3.86 0.80 3.15
CA ALA A 132 -4.21 1.14 1.78
C ALA A 132 -5.54 0.51 1.37
N GLY A 133 -6.21 1.18 0.44
CA GLY A 133 -7.38 0.65 -0.26
C GLY A 133 -7.30 0.96 -1.75
N LEU A 134 -8.42 0.84 -2.46
CA LEU A 134 -8.44 1.00 -3.91
C LEU A 134 -8.03 2.39 -4.41
N SER A 135 -8.35 3.44 -3.64
CA SER A 135 -8.11 4.83 -4.06
C SER A 135 -7.27 5.64 -3.07
N PHE A 136 -6.79 5.03 -2.00
CA PHE A 136 -6.10 5.77 -0.95
C PHE A 136 -4.94 5.01 -0.31
N LEU A 137 -3.98 5.78 0.19
CA LEU A 137 -3.00 5.37 1.19
C LEU A 137 -3.24 6.21 2.45
N GLY A 138 -3.60 5.58 3.57
CA GLY A 138 -3.71 6.23 4.87
C GLY A 138 -2.38 6.11 5.60
N ILE A 139 -1.85 7.24 6.07
CA ILE A 139 -0.58 7.29 6.79
C ILE A 139 -0.85 7.82 8.20
N GLY A 140 -0.49 7.01 9.18
CA GLY A 140 -0.68 7.27 10.61
C GLY A 140 0.56 7.87 11.26
N ARG A 141 0.51 7.96 12.59
CA ARG A 141 1.54 8.51 13.48
C ARG A 141 1.70 10.03 13.45
N ILE A 142 0.87 10.76 12.71
CA ILE A 142 0.95 12.23 12.58
C ILE A 142 0.34 12.88 13.82
N ARG A 143 1.13 12.98 14.89
CA ARG A 143 0.74 13.52 16.19
C ARG A 143 1.85 14.36 16.81
N ASN A 144 1.55 15.03 17.91
CA ASN A 144 2.52 15.88 18.59
C ASN A 144 3.84 15.10 18.87
N GLY A 145 4.96 15.67 18.44
CA GLY A 145 6.28 15.05 18.49
C GLY A 145 6.68 14.28 17.21
N ILE A 146 5.87 14.30 16.14
CA ILE A 146 6.20 13.67 14.85
C ILE A 146 7.54 14.18 14.27
N GLY A 147 7.89 15.45 14.52
CA GLY A 147 9.17 16.03 14.10
C GLY A 147 10.39 15.56 14.93
N GLU A 148 10.18 14.83 16.02
CA GLU A 148 11.23 14.40 16.97
C GLU A 148 11.39 12.87 17.02
N ILE A 149 10.87 12.14 16.02
CA ILE A 149 10.98 10.68 15.98
C ILE A 149 12.46 10.26 15.90
N PRO A 150 12.93 9.35 16.77
CA PRO A 150 14.29 8.82 16.69
C PRO A 150 14.56 8.14 15.34
N ALA A 151 15.79 8.23 14.83
CA ALA A 151 16.16 7.71 13.51
C ALA A 151 15.79 6.22 13.31
N ASP A 152 16.09 5.36 14.29
CA ASP A 152 15.74 3.93 14.21
C ASP A 152 14.23 3.69 14.10
N SER A 153 13.42 4.50 14.80
CA SER A 153 11.96 4.44 14.70
C SER A 153 11.45 5.00 13.37
N LEU A 154 12.08 6.06 12.84
CA LEU A 154 11.74 6.60 11.53
C LEU A 154 12.03 5.60 10.41
N LEU A 155 13.15 4.87 10.51
CA LEU A 155 13.50 3.79 9.60
C LEU A 155 12.46 2.66 9.62
N GLU A 156 12.05 2.21 10.81
CA GLU A 156 10.98 1.20 10.94
C GLU A 156 9.67 1.69 10.30
N LEU A 157 9.26 2.93 10.59
CA LEU A 157 8.05 3.52 10.02
C LEU A 157 8.12 3.64 8.50
N ARG A 158 9.28 4.03 7.95
CA ARG A 158 9.54 4.04 6.52
C ARG A 158 9.31 2.65 5.92
N GLY A 159 9.91 1.62 6.50
CA GLY A 159 9.73 0.24 6.04
C GLY A 159 8.25 -0.17 5.94
N LYS A 160 7.48 0.11 6.99
CA LYS A 160 6.04 -0.20 7.03
C LYS A 160 5.22 0.62 6.03
N VAL A 161 5.52 1.90 5.87
CA VAL A 161 4.83 2.78 4.90
C VAL A 161 5.14 2.34 3.46
N GLN A 162 6.41 2.05 3.16
CA GLN A 162 6.84 1.55 1.85
C GLN A 162 6.19 0.18 1.54
N ALA A 163 6.14 -0.72 2.51
CA ALA A 163 5.51 -2.02 2.37
C ALA A 163 4.00 -1.91 2.15
N ALA A 164 3.31 -0.99 2.84
CA ALA A 164 1.90 -0.71 2.61
C ALA A 164 1.66 -0.14 1.20
N PHE A 165 2.52 0.77 0.74
CA PHE A 165 2.41 1.35 -0.59
C PHE A 165 2.64 0.32 -1.71
N TRP A 166 3.74 -0.45 -1.67
CA TRP A 166 4.03 -1.41 -2.74
C TRP A 166 3.11 -2.63 -2.72
N ALA A 167 2.90 -3.24 -1.55
CA ALA A 167 2.13 -4.48 -1.49
C ALA A 167 0.63 -4.23 -1.40
N ASN A 168 0.21 -3.36 -0.47
CA ASN A 168 -1.21 -3.22 -0.16
C ASN A 168 -1.93 -2.28 -1.13
N PHE A 169 -1.23 -1.28 -1.68
CA PHE A 169 -1.76 -0.38 -2.70
C PHE A 169 -1.42 -0.87 -4.11
N LEU A 170 -0.15 -0.82 -4.54
CA LEU A 170 0.21 -1.04 -5.95
C LEU A 170 -0.11 -2.46 -6.42
N TYR A 171 0.35 -3.49 -5.71
CA TYR A 171 0.13 -4.88 -6.12
C TYR A 171 -1.35 -5.29 -6.05
N ASN A 172 -2.04 -4.98 -4.94
CA ASN A 172 -3.46 -5.35 -4.80
C ASN A 172 -4.39 -4.62 -5.78
N ASN A 173 -3.99 -3.44 -6.28
CA ASN A 173 -4.71 -2.70 -7.30
C ASN A 173 -4.20 -2.99 -8.73
N GLU A 174 -3.41 -4.06 -8.91
CA GLU A 174 -2.88 -4.50 -10.21
C GLU A 174 -2.04 -3.44 -10.95
N MET A 175 -1.42 -2.53 -10.18
CA MET A 175 -0.51 -1.50 -10.70
C MET A 175 0.95 -1.95 -10.68
N MET A 176 1.25 -3.06 -10.00
CA MET A 176 2.57 -3.68 -9.93
C MET A 176 2.47 -5.20 -10.10
N ASP A 177 3.39 -5.75 -10.87
CA ASP A 177 3.56 -7.18 -11.10
C ASP A 177 5.01 -7.59 -10.87
N LEU A 178 5.18 -8.82 -10.37
CA LEU A 178 6.47 -9.49 -10.24
C LEU A 178 6.58 -10.64 -11.25
N PRO A 179 7.80 -10.95 -11.74
CA PRO A 179 8.00 -12.06 -12.67
C PRO A 179 7.54 -13.38 -12.04
N GLU A 180 7.03 -14.30 -12.87
CA GLU A 180 6.56 -15.63 -12.44
C GLU A 180 7.61 -16.38 -11.60
N ALA A 181 8.89 -16.21 -11.94
CA ALA A 181 10.02 -16.78 -11.21
C ALA A 181 10.04 -16.39 -9.72
N PHE A 182 9.57 -15.19 -9.35
CA PHE A 182 9.49 -14.77 -7.94
C PHE A 182 8.50 -15.65 -7.17
N TRP A 183 7.35 -15.94 -7.79
CA TRP A 183 6.28 -16.76 -7.20
C TRP A 183 6.66 -18.24 -7.16
N ASN A 184 7.27 -18.75 -8.23
CA ASN A 184 7.63 -20.17 -8.36
C ASN A 184 8.63 -20.63 -7.28
N ILE A 185 9.39 -19.71 -6.68
CA ILE A 185 10.30 -20.02 -5.56
C ILE A 185 9.56 -20.55 -4.33
N SER A 186 8.31 -20.16 -4.09
CA SER A 186 7.54 -20.57 -2.90
C SER A 186 6.12 -21.03 -3.23
N GLU A 187 5.84 -21.38 -4.49
CA GLU A 187 4.50 -21.69 -5.00
C GLU A 187 3.76 -22.72 -4.14
N ASP A 188 4.43 -23.82 -3.79
CA ASP A 188 3.85 -24.92 -3.00
C ASP A 188 3.46 -24.54 -1.56
N TYR A 189 3.88 -23.36 -1.09
CA TYR A 189 3.75 -22.98 0.32
C TYR A 189 2.79 -21.82 0.56
N TYR A 190 2.47 -20.97 -0.42
CA TYR A 190 1.66 -19.77 -0.20
C TYR A 190 0.33 -20.09 0.49
N GLY A 191 0.06 -19.40 1.61
CA GLY A 191 -1.16 -19.60 2.42
C GLY A 191 -1.30 -20.99 3.07
N GLY A 192 -0.30 -21.87 2.94
CA GLY A 192 -0.29 -23.21 3.51
C GLY A 192 0.18 -23.22 4.97
N ASN A 193 -0.23 -24.25 5.71
CA ASN A 193 0.27 -24.48 7.07
C ASN A 193 1.59 -25.29 7.01
N LEU A 194 2.71 -24.65 7.29
CA LEU A 194 4.04 -25.26 7.22
C LEU A 194 4.28 -26.37 8.25
N LYS A 195 3.43 -26.51 9.28
CA LYS A 195 3.47 -27.70 10.16
C LYS A 195 3.11 -28.99 9.45
N LEU A 196 2.38 -28.92 8.35
CA LEU A 196 1.99 -30.09 7.55
C LEU A 196 3.11 -30.54 6.60
N VAL A 197 4.17 -29.75 6.45
CA VAL A 197 5.35 -30.12 5.66
C VAL A 197 6.14 -31.19 6.41
N ASP A 198 6.59 -32.21 5.68
CA ASP A 198 7.42 -33.29 6.22
C ASP A 198 8.63 -32.73 6.97
N GLY A 199 8.83 -33.20 8.21
CA GLY A 199 9.87 -32.74 9.12
C GLY A 199 9.45 -31.64 10.10
N ASN A 200 8.31 -30.97 9.89
CA ASN A 200 7.86 -29.87 10.76
C ASN A 200 6.76 -30.26 11.76
N SER A 201 6.12 -31.42 11.61
CA SER A 201 4.91 -31.78 12.37
C SER A 201 5.09 -31.76 13.89
N GLY A 202 6.28 -32.11 14.39
CA GLY A 202 6.64 -32.08 15.81
C GLY A 202 7.13 -30.73 16.33
N LEU A 203 7.38 -29.75 15.46
CA LEU A 203 7.93 -28.45 15.82
C LEU A 203 6.82 -27.48 16.25
N LYS A 204 7.15 -26.59 17.18
CA LYS A 204 6.34 -25.39 17.45
C LYS A 204 6.45 -24.41 16.28
N PRO A 205 5.45 -23.56 16.05
CA PRO A 205 5.49 -22.59 14.95
C PRO A 205 6.72 -21.67 14.96
N ASP A 206 7.20 -21.25 16.13
CA ASP A 206 8.42 -20.43 16.27
C ASP A 206 9.73 -21.21 16.00
N GLU A 207 9.68 -22.55 15.96
CA GLU A 207 10.83 -23.41 15.66
C GLU A 207 10.94 -23.71 14.15
N ILE A 208 9.91 -23.36 13.37
CA ILE A 208 9.91 -23.53 11.92
C ILE A 208 10.62 -22.33 11.29
N ASP A 209 11.76 -22.59 10.65
CA ASP A 209 12.54 -21.57 9.96
C ASP A 209 11.87 -21.19 8.62
N MET A 210 11.08 -20.11 8.66
CA MET A 210 10.35 -19.56 7.51
C MET A 210 11.26 -19.27 6.31
N LYS A 211 12.51 -18.89 6.57
CA LYS A 211 13.48 -18.48 5.55
C LYS A 211 13.85 -19.64 4.62
N LYS A 212 13.80 -20.89 5.11
CA LYS A 212 13.99 -22.09 4.28
C LYS A 212 12.92 -22.27 3.20
N TYR A 213 11.75 -21.68 3.43
CA TYR A 213 10.60 -21.72 2.53
C TYR A 213 10.49 -20.46 1.64
N GLY A 214 11.46 -19.53 1.75
CA GLY A 214 11.48 -18.30 0.98
C GLY A 214 10.60 -17.20 1.55
N PHE A 215 10.34 -17.19 2.86
CA PHE A 215 9.57 -16.15 3.56
C PHE A 215 10.36 -15.56 4.71
N TRP A 216 10.18 -14.27 5.00
CA TRP A 216 10.84 -13.61 6.13
C TRP A 216 10.19 -13.97 7.46
N ASP A 217 8.87 -13.97 7.51
CA ASP A 217 8.09 -14.35 8.68
C ASP A 217 6.80 -15.07 8.25
N ARG A 218 6.14 -15.71 9.20
CA ARG A 218 4.82 -16.31 8.98
C ARG A 218 3.72 -15.26 8.96
N ASP A 219 2.55 -15.63 8.43
CA ASP A 219 1.34 -14.85 8.57
C ASP A 219 0.84 -14.94 10.02
N ARG A 220 1.30 -14.00 10.85
CA ARG A 220 0.91 -13.91 12.26
C ARG A 220 -0.56 -13.60 12.48
N THR A 221 -1.27 -13.09 11.47
CA THR A 221 -2.70 -12.79 11.60
C THR A 221 -3.52 -14.06 11.39
N ALA A 222 -3.15 -14.89 10.40
CA ALA A 222 -3.78 -16.19 10.13
C ALA A 222 -3.27 -17.31 11.04
N ASP A 223 -2.16 -17.08 11.75
CA ASP A 223 -1.64 -18.01 12.74
C ASP A 223 -2.50 -18.04 14.02
N ASN A 224 -2.80 -19.23 14.53
CA ASN A 224 -3.47 -19.42 15.82
C ASN A 224 -2.48 -19.72 16.97
N GLY A 225 -1.21 -19.41 16.76
CA GLY A 225 -0.14 -19.45 17.77
C GLY A 225 0.49 -20.83 17.89
N THR A 226 -0.11 -21.76 18.62
CA THR A 226 0.54 -23.06 18.92
C THR A 226 0.30 -24.14 17.88
N ASN A 227 -0.75 -24.01 17.06
CA ASN A 227 -1.24 -25.11 16.24
C ASN A 227 -0.98 -24.95 14.75
N TYR A 228 -0.75 -23.73 14.25
CA TYR A 228 -0.49 -23.46 12.83
C TYR A 228 0.81 -22.68 12.65
N CYS A 229 1.41 -22.81 11.47
CA CYS A 229 2.49 -21.94 11.04
C CYS A 229 2.14 -21.53 9.62
N MET A 230 1.33 -20.48 9.49
CA MET A 230 0.76 -20.08 8.21
C MET A 230 1.82 -19.37 7.38
N ALA A 231 2.15 -19.90 6.22
CA ALA A 231 2.97 -19.20 5.25
C ALA A 231 2.24 -17.94 4.75
N PRO A 232 2.96 -16.85 4.45
CA PRO A 232 2.39 -15.67 3.82
C PRO A 232 1.57 -15.99 2.58
N ASN A 233 0.55 -15.17 2.31
CA ASN A 233 0.00 -15.04 0.96
C ASN A 233 0.93 -14.12 0.12
N LYS A 234 0.63 -13.96 -1.18
CA LYS A 234 1.46 -13.17 -2.09
C LYS A 234 1.63 -11.71 -1.66
N THR A 235 0.55 -11.07 -1.22
CA THR A 235 0.59 -9.68 -0.74
C THR A 235 1.48 -9.53 0.49
N LEU A 236 1.33 -10.41 1.50
CA LEU A 236 2.16 -10.35 2.70
C LEU A 236 3.63 -10.68 2.42
N ASP A 237 3.91 -11.58 1.48
CA ASP A 237 5.27 -11.87 1.04
C ASP A 237 5.94 -10.64 0.43
N ILE A 238 5.28 -9.94 -0.50
CA ILE A 238 5.77 -8.64 -1.01
C ILE A 238 5.97 -7.66 0.14
N ASN A 239 4.97 -7.51 1.01
CA ASN A 239 5.01 -6.56 2.12
C ASN A 239 6.25 -6.79 3.00
N GLN A 240 6.50 -8.03 3.41
CA GLN A 240 7.66 -8.39 4.21
C GLN A 240 8.98 -8.15 3.47
N PHE A 241 9.07 -8.48 2.18
CA PHE A 241 10.28 -8.22 1.41
C PHE A 241 10.56 -6.73 1.24
N ILE A 242 9.55 -5.91 0.92
CA ILE A 242 9.72 -4.46 0.82
C ILE A 242 10.16 -3.86 2.16
N ASP A 243 9.52 -4.26 3.25
CA ASP A 243 9.89 -3.83 4.61
C ASP A 243 11.35 -4.15 4.91
N MET A 244 11.78 -5.39 4.67
CA MET A 244 13.18 -5.80 4.88
C MET A 244 14.16 -5.02 4.00
N VAL A 245 13.90 -4.89 2.70
CA VAL A 245 14.81 -4.21 1.76
C VAL A 245 14.94 -2.71 2.06
N THR A 246 13.85 -2.07 2.50
CA THR A 246 13.81 -0.63 2.77
C THR A 246 14.25 -0.24 4.18
N THR A 247 14.55 -1.21 5.04
CA THR A 247 15.05 -1.00 6.41
C THR A 247 16.48 -1.48 6.62
N HIS A 248 17.07 -2.15 5.65
CA HIS A 248 18.41 -2.70 5.74
C HIS A 248 19.28 -2.19 4.59
N THR A 249 20.54 -1.92 4.90
CA THR A 249 21.55 -1.63 3.89
C THR A 249 21.79 -2.85 3.00
N THR A 250 22.40 -2.62 1.84
CA THR A 250 22.74 -3.71 0.90
C THR A 250 23.59 -4.79 1.58
N ALA A 251 24.58 -4.40 2.38
CA ALA A 251 25.46 -5.33 3.08
C ALA A 251 24.72 -6.17 4.14
N GLU A 252 23.78 -5.55 4.86
CA GLU A 252 22.94 -6.26 5.83
C GLU A 252 21.98 -7.22 5.14
N MET A 253 21.33 -6.80 4.06
CA MET A 253 20.47 -7.68 3.25
C MET A 253 21.24 -8.88 2.70
N GLU A 254 22.41 -8.65 2.10
CA GLU A 254 23.27 -9.72 1.59
C GLU A 254 23.67 -10.70 2.70
N ALA A 255 24.00 -10.21 3.91
CA ALA A 255 24.33 -11.06 5.05
C ALA A 255 23.12 -11.88 5.53
N LEU A 256 21.93 -11.29 5.57
CA LEU A 256 20.70 -11.95 6.01
C LEU A 256 20.23 -13.05 5.05
N ILE A 257 20.40 -12.85 3.74
CA ILE A 257 19.96 -13.80 2.70
C ILE A 257 21.04 -14.83 2.32
N ALA A 258 22.33 -14.58 2.62
CA ALA A 258 23.43 -15.47 2.25
C ALA A 258 23.23 -16.95 2.64
N PRO A 259 22.61 -17.31 3.78
CA PRO A 259 22.35 -18.70 4.13
C PRO A 259 21.14 -19.34 3.44
N TYR A 260 20.36 -18.57 2.67
CA TYR A 260 19.02 -18.94 2.20
C TYR A 260 18.82 -18.64 0.71
N ASP A 261 19.12 -19.61 -0.15
CA ASP A 261 19.03 -19.45 -1.62
C ASP A 261 17.67 -18.91 -2.09
N ARG A 262 16.56 -19.41 -1.52
CA ARG A 262 15.20 -18.93 -1.87
C ARG A 262 15.00 -17.45 -1.57
N LEU A 263 15.48 -16.96 -0.43
CA LEU A 263 15.37 -15.54 -0.09
C LEU A 263 16.27 -14.70 -0.99
N LYS A 264 17.48 -15.20 -1.28
CA LYS A 264 18.42 -14.53 -2.17
C LYS A 264 17.84 -14.35 -3.58
N ASP A 265 17.26 -15.40 -4.15
CA ASP A 265 16.65 -15.35 -5.48
C ASP A 265 15.46 -14.38 -5.51
N LYS A 266 14.56 -14.45 -4.52
CA LYS A 266 13.43 -13.51 -4.40
C LYS A 266 13.89 -12.07 -4.24
N TYR A 267 14.90 -11.81 -3.40
CA TYR A 267 15.47 -10.48 -3.21
C TYR A 267 15.94 -9.87 -4.55
N HIS A 268 16.76 -10.61 -5.30
CA HIS A 268 17.27 -10.11 -6.59
C HIS A 268 16.16 -9.93 -7.63
N LEU A 269 15.20 -10.85 -7.71
CA LEU A 269 14.06 -10.73 -8.62
C LEU A 269 13.21 -9.50 -8.30
N LEU A 270 12.94 -9.24 -7.02
CA LEU A 270 12.17 -8.08 -6.58
C LEU A 270 12.90 -6.76 -6.88
N VAL A 271 14.15 -6.62 -6.41
CA VAL A 271 14.90 -5.37 -6.57
C VAL A 271 15.14 -5.05 -8.04
N ASN A 272 15.46 -6.05 -8.86
CA ASN A 272 15.65 -5.85 -10.30
C ASN A 272 14.34 -5.48 -11.00
N GLN A 273 13.23 -6.16 -10.69
CA GLN A 273 11.93 -5.83 -11.28
C GLN A 273 11.53 -4.39 -10.97
N LEU A 274 11.61 -3.98 -9.70
CA LEU A 274 11.23 -2.62 -9.28
C LEU A 274 12.12 -1.55 -9.91
N LYS A 275 13.41 -1.85 -10.07
CA LYS A 275 14.36 -0.95 -10.72
C LYS A 275 14.18 -0.85 -12.23
N GLU A 276 14.06 -1.99 -12.91
CA GLU A 276 14.07 -2.05 -14.38
C GLU A 276 12.72 -1.72 -15.00
N VAL A 277 11.62 -2.09 -14.35
CA VAL A 277 10.25 -1.89 -14.89
C VAL A 277 9.61 -0.64 -14.32
N TYR A 278 9.80 -0.37 -13.02
CA TYR A 278 9.15 0.75 -12.33
C TYR A 278 10.09 1.94 -12.09
N GLY A 279 11.38 1.80 -12.40
CA GLY A 279 12.36 2.88 -12.23
C GLY A 279 12.71 3.20 -10.78
N VAL A 280 12.39 2.31 -9.83
CA VAL A 280 12.61 2.53 -8.39
C VAL A 280 13.67 1.58 -7.85
N ASP A 281 14.78 2.15 -7.40
CA ASP A 281 15.80 1.42 -6.64
C ASP A 281 15.39 1.35 -5.17
N ILE A 282 14.56 0.37 -4.81
CA ILE A 282 14.10 0.20 -3.42
C ILE A 282 15.24 -0.10 -2.44
N GLN A 283 16.37 -0.63 -2.91
CA GLN A 283 17.54 -0.85 -2.06
C GLN A 283 18.23 0.48 -1.71
N ALA A 284 18.13 1.50 -2.57
CA ALA A 284 18.60 2.84 -2.24
C ALA A 284 17.85 3.44 -1.04
N ILE A 285 16.55 3.14 -0.89
CA ILE A 285 15.75 3.54 0.28
C ILE A 285 16.30 2.93 1.57
N GLY A 286 16.66 1.65 1.55
CA GLY A 286 17.27 0.96 2.70
C GLY A 286 18.73 1.36 2.95
N ASN A 287 19.44 1.86 1.94
CA ASN A 287 20.78 2.42 2.12
C ASN A 287 20.76 3.82 2.74
N ASP A 288 19.63 4.53 2.63
CA ASP A 288 19.44 5.87 3.18
C ASP A 288 19.10 5.81 4.67
N GLN A 289 20.06 5.45 5.51
CA GLN A 289 19.81 5.24 6.94
C GLN A 289 19.64 6.55 7.74
N TYR A 290 19.76 7.74 7.11
CA TYR A 290 19.76 9.05 7.80
C TYR A 290 19.14 10.18 6.98
#